data_AF-A0A7S0HPM3-F1
#
_entry.id   AF-A0A7S0HPM3-F1
#
_cell.length_a   1.000
_cell.length_b   1.000
_cell.length_c   1.000
_cell.angle_alpha   90.00
_cell.angle_beta   90.00
_cell.angle_gamma   90.00
#
_symmetry.space_group_name_H-M   'P 1'
#
loop_
_entity.id
_entity.type
_entity.pdbx_description
1 polymer ?
#
loop_
_entity_poly.entity_id
_entity_poly.type
_entity_poly.pdbx_seq_one_letter_code
_entity_poly.pdbx_strand_id
1 'polypeptide(L)'
;MATTHKGSSTRRDLNYPDPLNGIKVMIEFARPSHDIMIVNVTFMNQKANALTDFNSTPVVPDYVDVDASGFASNFLPGNNQGFLQQKITMKNNAMANGKPFKLQLRLSYVDGGQRGQVSFEVPSVSSPANTFAGAVEQPQRSGAKWAVDLMDRQQ
;
A
#
# COMPACT_ATOMS: atom_id res chain seq x y z
N MET A 1 31.10 -34.54 17.60
CA MET A 1 29.85 -34.20 18.31
C MET A 1 29.41 -32.84 17.79
N ALA A 2 28.21 -32.76 17.22
CA ALA A 2 27.69 -31.56 16.57
C ALA A 2 27.18 -30.56 17.63
N THR A 3 27.61 -29.31 17.54
CA THR A 3 27.13 -28.23 18.41
C THR A 3 26.23 -27.30 17.60
N THR A 4 25.02 -27.16 18.13
CA THR A 4 23.80 -26.54 17.62
C THR A 4 23.96 -25.09 17.16
N HIS A 5 23.41 -24.78 15.98
CA HIS A 5 23.17 -23.43 15.48
C HIS A 5 22.19 -22.67 16.39
N LYS A 6 22.66 -21.61 17.05
CA LYS A 6 21.78 -20.65 17.73
C LYS A 6 21.28 -19.65 16.68
N GLY A 7 20.07 -19.89 16.16
CA GLY A 7 19.36 -18.94 15.33
C GLY A 7 19.19 -17.63 16.10
N SER A 8 19.89 -16.59 15.65
CA SER A 8 19.66 -15.22 16.09
C SER A 8 18.44 -14.68 15.34
N SER A 9 17.25 -15.05 15.80
CA SER A 9 16.03 -14.33 15.48
C SER A 9 16.09 -12.99 16.21
N THR A 10 16.64 -11.97 15.55
CA THR A 10 16.68 -10.60 16.07
C THR A 10 15.25 -10.07 16.16
N ARG A 11 14.69 -10.24 17.37
CA ARG A 11 13.92 -9.27 18.15
C ARG A 11 12.95 -8.39 17.36
N ARG A 12 11.67 -8.71 17.54
CA ARG A 12 10.52 -7.79 17.50
C ARG A 12 10.64 -6.75 18.61
N ASP A 13 11.66 -5.90 18.57
CA ASP A 13 11.79 -4.78 19.49
C ASP A 13 11.20 -3.52 18.83
N LEU A 14 10.43 -2.79 19.65
CA LEU A 14 9.74 -1.51 19.43
C LEU A 14 8.28 -1.58 18.95
N ASN A 15 7.43 -1.32 19.93
CA ASN A 15 5.99 -1.08 19.97
C ASN A 15 5.53 0.09 19.05
N TYR A 16 6.04 0.19 17.82
CA TYR A 16 5.47 1.11 16.84
C TYR A 16 4.11 0.54 16.42
N PRO A 17 3.01 1.30 16.62
CA PRO A 17 1.72 0.85 16.13
C PRO A 17 1.83 0.68 14.62
N ASP A 18 1.56 -0.53 14.13
CA ASP A 18 1.41 -0.76 12.70
C ASP A 18 0.35 0.21 12.18
N PRO A 19 0.72 1.20 11.34
CA PRO A 19 -0.20 2.26 10.92
C PRO A 19 -1.38 1.72 10.11
N LEU A 20 -1.28 0.49 9.60
CA LEU A 20 -2.29 -0.18 8.81
C LEU A 20 -2.96 -1.35 9.55
N ASN A 21 -2.65 -1.53 10.84
CA ASN A 21 -3.29 -2.49 11.75
C ASN A 21 -3.32 -3.93 11.19
N GLY A 22 -2.18 -4.41 10.69
CA GLY A 22 -1.99 -5.73 10.12
C GLY A 22 -2.46 -5.87 8.68
N ILE A 23 -2.81 -4.78 7.99
CA ILE A 23 -3.15 -4.79 6.57
C ILE A 23 -1.90 -4.42 5.77
N LYS A 24 -1.37 -5.40 5.02
CA LYS A 24 -0.32 -5.17 4.04
C LYS A 24 -0.92 -4.58 2.76
N VAL A 25 -0.29 -3.53 2.24
CA VAL A 25 -0.75 -2.82 1.04
C VAL A 25 0.36 -2.78 -0.01
N MET A 26 0.01 -3.05 -1.27
CA MET A 26 0.92 -3.03 -2.42
C MET A 26 0.37 -2.12 -3.52
N ILE A 27 1.26 -1.31 -4.09
CA ILE A 27 1.02 0.00 -4.75
C ILE A 27 0.72 0.21 -6.25
N GLU A 28 0.88 -0.72 -7.17
CA GLU A 28 1.39 -0.42 -8.54
C GLU A 28 0.83 0.83 -9.30
N PHE A 29 1.74 1.68 -9.80
CA PHE A 29 1.42 2.93 -10.52
C PHE A 29 1.60 2.76 -12.03
N ALA A 30 0.69 3.33 -12.81
CA ALA A 30 0.85 3.54 -14.25
C ALA A 30 0.48 4.99 -14.61
N ARG A 31 1.19 5.58 -15.57
CA ARG A 31 0.97 6.97 -16.02
C ARG A 31 0.74 7.01 -17.53
N PRO A 32 -0.51 6.84 -17.99
CA PRO A 32 -0.84 6.85 -19.42
C PRO A 32 -0.60 8.20 -20.11
N SER A 33 -0.78 9.31 -19.37
CA SER A 33 -0.51 10.66 -19.83
C SER A 33 0.00 11.52 -18.68
N HIS A 34 0.42 12.75 -18.97
CA HIS A 34 0.94 13.67 -17.94
C HIS A 34 -0.10 13.99 -16.85
N ASP A 35 -1.37 14.11 -17.25
CA ASP A 35 -2.53 14.46 -16.43
C ASP A 35 -3.33 13.25 -15.93
N ILE A 36 -2.97 12.01 -16.29
CA ILE A 36 -3.68 10.79 -15.85
C ILE A 36 -2.72 9.87 -15.09
N MET A 37 -3.16 9.40 -13.92
CA MET A 37 -2.48 8.39 -13.12
C MET A 37 -3.42 7.24 -12.79
N ILE A 38 -2.95 6.01 -12.94
CA ILE A 38 -3.64 4.79 -12.51
C ILE A 38 -2.86 4.21 -11.32
N VAL A 39 -3.57 3.85 -10.26
CA VAL A 39 -3.04 3.22 -9.05
C VAL A 39 -3.76 1.88 -8.86
N ASN A 40 -3.02 0.78 -8.89
CA ASN A 40 -3.53 -0.56 -8.66
C ASN A 40 -3.12 -1.00 -7.25
N VAL A 41 -4.08 -1.01 -6.33
CA VAL A 41 -3.82 -1.31 -4.92
C VAL A 41 -4.19 -2.76 -4.63
N THR A 42 -3.29 -3.51 -4.00
CA THR A 42 -3.55 -4.86 -3.48
C THR A 42 -3.48 -4.85 -1.96
N PHE A 43 -4.53 -5.35 -1.31
CA PHE A 43 -4.65 -5.46 0.15
C PHE A 43 -4.52 -6.92 0.57
N MET A 44 -3.75 -7.18 1.62
CA MET A 44 -3.62 -8.49 2.26
C MET A 44 -3.72 -8.33 3.78
N ASN A 45 -4.38 -9.27 4.45
CA ASN A 45 -4.52 -9.23 5.90
C ASN A 45 -3.52 -10.18 6.58
N GLN A 46 -2.62 -9.62 7.36
CA GLN A 46 -1.58 -10.33 8.12
C GLN A 46 -2.07 -10.80 9.49
N LYS A 47 -3.25 -10.34 9.95
CA LYS A 47 -3.85 -10.77 11.21
C LYS A 47 -4.39 -12.19 11.12
N ALA A 48 -4.56 -12.83 12.27
CA ALA A 48 -5.14 -14.16 12.34
C ALA A 48 -6.63 -14.17 11.95
N ASN A 49 -7.38 -13.16 12.36
CA ASN A 49 -8.81 -13.03 12.07
C ASN A 49 -9.03 -12.45 10.68
N ALA A 50 -10.09 -12.90 10.01
CA ALA A 50 -10.54 -12.28 8.77
C ALA A 50 -11.16 -10.90 9.03
N LEU A 51 -11.05 -10.01 8.04
CA LEU A 51 -11.74 -8.73 8.03
C LEU A 51 -12.97 -8.84 7.14
N THR A 52 -14.12 -8.43 7.67
CA THR A 52 -15.39 -8.34 6.92
C THR A 52 -15.74 -6.88 6.66
N ASP A 53 -16.71 -6.64 5.77
CA ASP A 53 -17.14 -5.29 5.37
C ASP A 53 -15.96 -4.40 4.95
N PHE A 54 -14.93 -5.02 4.37
CA PHE A 54 -13.74 -4.32 3.93
C PHE A 54 -14.07 -3.36 2.79
N ASN A 55 -13.65 -2.12 2.93
CA ASN A 55 -13.77 -1.10 1.90
C ASN A 55 -12.54 -0.17 1.90
N SER A 56 -12.24 0.40 0.74
CA SER A 56 -11.17 1.36 0.50
C SER A 56 -11.73 2.51 -0.32
N THR A 57 -11.65 3.70 0.23
CA THR A 57 -12.14 4.93 -0.40
C THR A 57 -10.98 5.86 -0.71
N PRO A 58 -10.77 6.26 -1.98
CA PRO A 58 -9.81 7.29 -2.32
C PRO A 58 -10.30 8.65 -1.85
N VAL A 59 -9.38 9.43 -1.29
CA VAL A 59 -9.58 10.83 -0.92
C VAL A 59 -8.55 11.64 -1.70
N VAL A 60 -9.04 12.53 -2.56
CA VAL A 60 -8.23 13.34 -3.47
C VAL A 60 -8.62 14.82 -3.35
N PRO A 61 -7.73 15.75 -3.74
CA PRO A 61 -8.09 17.16 -3.87
C PRO A 61 -9.18 17.39 -4.92
N ASP A 62 -9.89 18.52 -4.81
CA ASP A 62 -10.96 18.96 -5.71
C ASP A 62 -10.56 19.09 -7.19
N TYR A 63 -9.28 19.36 -7.46
CA TYR A 63 -8.73 19.49 -8.81
C TYR A 63 -8.38 18.14 -9.47
N VAL A 64 -8.62 17.02 -8.78
CA VAL A 64 -8.39 15.66 -9.28
C VAL A 64 -9.73 14.93 -9.39
N ASP A 65 -10.11 14.56 -10.60
CA ASP A 65 -11.23 13.63 -10.81
C ASP A 65 -10.75 12.21 -10.50
N VAL A 66 -11.56 11.43 -9.79
CA VAL A 66 -11.23 10.05 -9.41
C VAL A 66 -12.33 9.08 -9.79
N ASP A 67 -11.94 7.97 -10.40
CA ASP A 67 -12.78 6.80 -10.66
C ASP A 67 -12.10 5.57 -10.04
N ALA A 68 -12.76 4.92 -9.10
CA ALA A 68 -12.23 3.76 -8.38
C ALA A 68 -13.13 2.56 -8.55
N SER A 69 -12.53 1.43 -8.93
CA SER A 69 -13.25 0.17 -9.03
C SER A 69 -13.72 -0.29 -7.65
N GLY A 70 -14.88 -0.93 -7.61
CA GLY A 70 -15.26 -1.74 -6.45
C GLY A 70 -14.37 -2.97 -6.31
N PHE A 71 -14.62 -3.74 -5.25
CA PHE A 71 -14.02 -5.05 -5.05
C PHE A 71 -14.96 -6.16 -5.52
N ALA A 72 -14.40 -7.32 -5.88
CA ALA A 72 -15.18 -8.52 -6.13
C ALA A 72 -15.81 -9.11 -4.84
N SER A 73 -15.27 -8.75 -3.67
CA SER A 73 -15.73 -9.17 -2.35
C SER A 73 -15.33 -8.13 -1.30
N ASN A 74 -16.07 -8.05 -0.21
CA ASN A 74 -15.74 -7.24 0.98
C ASN A 74 -15.12 -8.09 2.12
N PHE A 75 -14.70 -9.31 1.82
CA PHE A 75 -14.06 -10.23 2.76
C PHE A 75 -12.56 -10.33 2.48
N LEU A 76 -11.72 -10.03 3.49
CA LEU A 76 -10.27 -10.15 3.41
C LEU A 76 -9.77 -11.20 4.41
N PRO A 77 -9.41 -12.42 3.96
CA PRO A 77 -9.06 -13.53 4.84
C PRO A 77 -7.78 -13.25 5.63
N GLY A 78 -7.72 -13.76 6.86
CA GLY A 78 -6.53 -13.66 7.71
C GLY A 78 -5.35 -14.48 7.20
N ASN A 79 -4.23 -14.34 7.91
CA ASN A 79 -2.99 -15.10 7.71
C ASN A 79 -2.45 -15.06 6.27
N ASN A 80 -2.62 -13.94 5.56
CA ASN A 80 -2.19 -13.74 4.18
C ASN A 80 -2.81 -14.73 3.16
N GLN A 81 -3.95 -15.37 3.48
CA GLN A 81 -4.55 -16.42 2.64
C GLN A 81 -5.33 -15.90 1.42
N GLY A 82 -5.29 -14.60 1.15
CA GLY A 82 -5.95 -13.99 0.01
C GLY A 82 -5.68 -12.50 -0.08
N PHE A 83 -6.24 -11.87 -1.11
CA PHE A 83 -6.08 -10.45 -1.35
C PHE A 83 -7.31 -9.83 -1.99
N LEU A 84 -7.44 -8.51 -1.86
CA LEU A 84 -8.40 -7.70 -2.58
C LEU A 84 -7.66 -6.68 -3.46
N GLN A 85 -8.16 -6.45 -4.66
CA GLN A 85 -7.58 -5.50 -5.61
C GLN A 85 -8.54 -4.37 -5.94
N GLN A 86 -8.00 -3.15 -6.00
CA GLN A 86 -8.72 -1.95 -6.40
C GLN A 86 -7.89 -1.20 -7.44
N LYS A 87 -8.52 -0.85 -8.57
CA LYS A 87 -7.95 0.07 -9.55
C LYS A 87 -8.52 1.46 -9.34
N ILE A 88 -7.66 2.46 -9.24
CA ILE A 88 -8.02 3.87 -9.07
C ILE A 88 -7.44 4.64 -10.25
N THR A 89 -8.29 5.27 -11.05
CA THR A 89 -7.90 6.18 -12.13
C THR A 89 -8.11 7.60 -11.65
N MET A 90 -7.07 8.43 -11.73
CA MET A 90 -7.10 9.83 -11.36
C MET A 90 -6.74 10.70 -12.57
N LYS A 91 -7.51 11.77 -12.79
CA LYS A 91 -7.22 12.81 -13.77
C LYS A 91 -7.00 14.14 -13.07
N ASN A 92 -5.84 14.75 -13.24
CA ASN A 92 -5.46 16.01 -12.61
C ASN A 92 -5.68 17.19 -13.57
N ASN A 93 -6.80 17.89 -13.38
CA ASN A 93 -7.20 19.01 -14.23
C ASN A 93 -6.34 20.27 -14.01
N ALA A 94 -5.55 20.32 -12.94
CA ALA A 94 -4.65 21.44 -12.61
C ALA A 94 -3.16 21.09 -12.80
N MET A 95 -2.85 20.00 -13.53
CA MET A 95 -1.47 19.57 -13.76
C MET A 95 -0.65 20.63 -14.51
N ALA A 96 -1.27 21.35 -15.47
CA ALA A 96 -0.63 22.46 -16.19
C ALA A 96 -0.24 23.64 -15.27
N ASN A 97 -0.91 23.77 -14.12
CA ASN A 97 -0.59 24.78 -13.10
C ASN A 97 0.44 24.28 -12.09
N GLY A 98 1.10 23.14 -12.36
CA GLY A 98 2.10 22.54 -11.49
C GLY A 98 1.53 21.88 -10.22
N LYS A 99 0.20 21.72 -10.10
CA LYS A 99 -0.37 21.03 -8.94
C LYS A 99 -0.10 19.53 -9.02
N PRO A 100 0.51 18.90 -8.00
CA PRO A 100 0.82 17.48 -8.03
C PRO A 100 -0.42 16.62 -7.77
N PHE A 101 -0.35 15.35 -8.15
CA PHE A 101 -1.28 14.34 -7.65
C PHE A 101 -1.10 14.15 -6.14
N LYS A 102 -2.21 14.07 -5.41
CA LYS A 102 -2.26 13.67 -4.01
C LYS A 102 -3.38 12.65 -3.86
N LEU A 103 -3.09 11.54 -3.18
CA LEU A 103 -4.05 10.48 -2.91
C LEU A 103 -3.87 10.04 -1.46
N GLN A 104 -4.97 10.01 -0.73
CA GLN A 104 -5.06 9.31 0.55
C GLN A 104 -6.04 8.15 0.38
N LEU A 105 -5.75 7.01 0.98
CA LEU A 105 -6.67 5.88 1.05
C LEU A 105 -7.23 5.79 2.46
N ARG A 106 -8.56 5.75 2.57
CA ARG A 106 -9.28 5.46 3.81
C ARG A 106 -9.82 4.04 3.76
N LEU A 107 -9.33 3.19 4.65
CA LEU A 107 -9.78 1.82 4.80
C LEU A 107 -10.78 1.71 5.94
N SER A 108 -11.86 0.97 5.75
CA SER A 108 -12.83 0.61 6.80
C SER A 108 -13.10 -0.88 6.76
N TYR A 109 -13.27 -1.50 7.94
CA TYR A 109 -13.48 -2.94 8.06
C TYR A 109 -14.09 -3.30 9.43
N VAL A 110 -14.49 -4.55 9.58
CA VAL A 110 -14.87 -5.18 10.85
C VAL A 110 -13.87 -6.29 11.18
N ASP A 111 -13.28 -6.25 12.38
CA ASP A 111 -12.36 -7.25 12.94
C ASP A 111 -12.98 -7.81 14.23
N GLY A 112 -13.39 -9.08 14.22
CA GLY A 112 -13.99 -9.72 15.40
C GLY A 112 -15.24 -9.00 15.94
N GLY A 113 -16.03 -8.35 15.07
CA GLY A 113 -17.21 -7.57 15.44
C GLY A 113 -16.95 -6.10 15.81
N GLN A 114 -15.68 -5.67 15.84
CA GLN A 114 -15.31 -4.27 16.08
C GLN A 114 -15.02 -3.55 14.77
N ARG A 115 -15.55 -2.33 14.61
CA ARG A 115 -15.27 -1.50 13.43
C ARG A 115 -13.88 -0.88 13.56
N GLY A 116 -13.07 -1.07 12.53
CA GLY A 116 -11.76 -0.43 12.37
C GLY A 116 -11.75 0.54 11.19
N GLN A 117 -10.94 1.59 11.32
CA GLN A 117 -10.68 2.53 10.24
C GLN A 117 -9.22 2.96 10.31
N VAL A 118 -8.55 2.98 9.16
CA VAL A 118 -7.18 3.52 9.03
C VAL A 118 -7.12 4.41 7.79
N SER A 119 -6.19 5.36 7.76
CA SER A 119 -5.97 6.21 6.60
C SER A 119 -4.48 6.47 6.43
N PHE A 120 -4.02 6.48 5.18
CA PHE A 120 -2.63 6.76 4.86
C PHE A 120 -2.53 7.47 3.52
N GLU A 121 -1.53 8.33 3.41
CA GLU A 121 -1.20 8.98 2.14
C GLU A 121 -0.44 8.01 1.24
N VAL A 122 -0.86 7.92 -0.01
CA VAL A 122 -0.15 7.17 -1.04
C VAL A 122 1.03 8.03 -1.51
N PRO A 123 2.28 7.56 -1.36
CA PRO A 123 3.44 8.35 -1.75
C PRO A 123 3.36 8.73 -3.23
N SER A 124 3.43 10.03 -3.51
CA SER A 124 3.42 10.53 -4.89
C SER A 124 4.74 10.18 -5.56
N VAL A 125 4.76 9.20 -6.47
CA VAL A 125 5.91 8.98 -7.35
C VAL A 125 5.94 10.07 -8.42
N SER A 126 6.84 11.04 -8.24
CA SER A 126 7.25 11.93 -9.32
C SER A 126 8.20 11.16 -10.25
N SER A 127 7.71 10.82 -11.44
CA SER A 127 8.44 10.28 -12.60
C SER A 127 8.67 8.75 -12.68
N PRO A 128 8.73 8.21 -13.93
CA PRO A 128 8.46 6.81 -14.22
C PRO A 128 9.72 5.95 -14.12
N ALA A 129 9.49 4.66 -13.90
CA ALA A 129 10.45 3.55 -13.84
C ALA A 129 11.27 3.46 -12.56
N ASN A 130 10.96 2.39 -11.81
CA ASN A 130 11.84 1.72 -10.83
C ASN A 130 12.32 2.59 -9.67
N THR A 131 11.50 2.68 -8.63
CA THR A 131 11.98 3.06 -7.29
C THR A 131 11.63 1.94 -6.32
N PHE A 132 12.57 1.00 -6.20
CA PHE A 132 12.73 0.23 -4.98
C PHE A 132 13.21 1.22 -3.91
N ALA A 133 12.54 1.24 -2.76
CA ALA A 133 13.02 1.94 -1.60
C ALA A 133 14.38 1.33 -1.21
N GLY A 134 15.46 2.11 -1.38
CA GLY A 134 16.83 1.73 -1.06
C GLY A 134 17.60 1.08 -2.22
N ALA A 135 18.32 1.90 -2.98
CA ALA A 135 19.46 1.48 -3.80
C ALA A 135 20.29 2.75 -4.10
N VAL A 136 21.40 3.00 -3.40
CA VAL A 136 22.75 2.76 -3.95
C VAL A 136 22.70 2.24 -5.38
N GLU A 137 23.22 3.07 -6.30
CA GLU A 137 23.17 2.91 -7.75
C GLU A 137 23.43 1.48 -8.29
N GLN A 138 22.88 1.26 -9.50
CA GLN A 138 23.28 0.34 -10.60
C GLN A 138 22.47 -0.97 -10.84
N PRO A 139 22.37 -1.44 -12.11
CA PRO A 139 21.25 -1.09 -13.00
C PRO A 139 20.40 -2.29 -13.50
N GLN A 140 19.22 -1.95 -14.05
CA GLN A 140 18.37 -2.72 -14.99
C GLN A 140 17.96 -4.16 -14.61
N ARG A 141 16.70 -4.33 -14.18
CA ARG A 141 15.70 -5.18 -14.87
C ARG A 141 14.29 -5.04 -14.26
N SER A 142 13.32 -5.25 -15.14
CA SER A 142 11.88 -4.99 -15.04
C SER A 142 11.13 -5.64 -13.86
N GLY A 143 10.11 -4.94 -13.34
CA GLY A 143 9.04 -5.51 -12.49
C GLY A 143 9.02 -5.02 -11.03
N ALA A 144 8.55 -3.79 -10.77
CA ALA A 144 8.53 -3.24 -9.41
C ALA A 144 7.21 -3.55 -8.68
N LYS A 145 7.23 -4.62 -7.88
CA LYS A 145 6.21 -5.01 -6.90
C LYS A 145 6.63 -4.49 -5.52
N TRP A 146 5.94 -3.50 -4.95
CA TRP A 146 6.32 -2.95 -3.64
C TRP A 146 5.54 -3.63 -2.52
N ALA A 147 6.26 -4.31 -1.63
CA ALA A 147 5.80 -4.55 -0.27
C ALA A 147 6.36 -3.42 0.60
N VAL A 148 5.50 -2.68 1.29
CA VAL A 148 5.95 -1.75 2.33
C VAL A 148 6.49 -2.60 3.49
N ASP A 149 7.80 -2.60 3.66
CA ASP A 149 8.48 -3.04 4.88
C ASP A 149 9.10 -1.79 5.50
N LEU A 150 8.56 -1.36 6.64
CA LEU A 150 9.06 -0.22 7.39
C LEU A 150 10.13 -0.72 8.35
N MET A 151 11.41 -0.59 7.96
CA MET A 151 12.52 -0.13 8.82
C MET A 151 13.89 -0.32 8.12
N ASP A 152 14.65 0.76 7.93
CA ASP A 152 16.12 0.70 8.00
C ASP A 152 16.72 2.00 8.59
N ARG A 153 17.70 1.80 9.49
CA ARG A 153 18.74 2.68 10.09
C ARG A 153 18.29 3.75 11.11
N GLN A 154 19.01 3.99 12.22
CA GLN A 154 20.46 3.89 12.45
C GLN A 154 20.79 3.93 13.95
N GLN A 155 21.75 3.11 14.41
CA GLN A 155 23.05 3.51 14.97
C GLN A 155 24.02 2.33 14.85
#